data_AF-A0A170VTD0-F1
#
_entry.id   AF-A0A170VTD0-F1
#
_cell.length_a   1.000
_cell.length_b   1.000
_cell.length_c   1.000
_cell.angle_alpha   90.00
_cell.angle_beta   90.00
_cell.angle_gamma   90.00
#
_symmetry.space_group_name_H-M   'P 1'
#
loop_
_entity.id
_entity.type
_entity.pdbx_description
1 polymer ?
#
loop_
_entity_poly.entity_id
_entity_poly.type
_entity_poly.pdbx_seq_one_letter_code
_entity_poly.pdbx_strand_id
1 'polypeptide(L)'
;MLTHAVPVLVGLLYALVMSLLREPHRRRLNAIMVAGAGAAYLSGGGLGGAEFAFTALVTCVAYRGLESWNFIGAGWLLHTAWDVVHHLEGSPIIPFLGDSSLGCAICDPVIALWCFLGGPSPRELLGRRAAASANAPLPVRDPVTKA
;
A
#
# COMPACT_ATOMS: atom_id res chain seq x y z
N MET A 1 6.33 14.77 -15.52
CA MET A 1 5.06 14.70 -14.76
C MET A 1 4.25 13.44 -15.06
N LEU A 2 4.14 12.98 -16.32
CA LEU A 2 3.47 11.71 -16.65
C LEU A 2 4.10 10.46 -15.99
N THR A 3 5.41 10.48 -15.75
CA THR A 3 6.21 9.34 -15.27
C THR A 3 5.87 8.87 -13.85
N HIS A 4 5.45 9.77 -12.95
CA HIS A 4 5.07 9.41 -11.56
C HIS A 4 3.61 9.03 -11.40
N ALA A 5 2.76 9.33 -12.38
CA ALA A 5 1.35 8.97 -12.34
C ALA A 5 1.14 7.47 -12.54
N VAL A 6 1.99 6.83 -13.34
CA VAL A 6 1.87 5.41 -13.67
C VAL A 6 2.00 4.52 -12.42
N PRO A 7 3.01 4.65 -11.54
CA PRO A 7 3.09 3.87 -10.30
C PRO A 7 1.88 4.05 -9.38
N VAL A 8 1.37 5.29 -9.26
CA VAL A 8 0.17 5.58 -8.46
C VAL A 8 -1.04 4.86 -9.04
N LEU A 9 -1.22 4.89 -10.37
CA LEU A 9 -2.29 4.17 -11.05
C LEU A 9 -2.17 2.66 -10.87
N VAL A 10 -0.96 2.11 -10.87
CA VAL A 10 -0.71 0.68 -10.60
C VAL A 10 -1.11 0.33 -9.17
N GLY A 11 -0.73 1.13 -8.16
CA GLY A 11 -1.14 0.93 -6.78
C GLY A 11 -2.66 0.98 -6.57
N LEU A 12 -3.33 1.94 -7.24
CA LEU A 12 -4.79 2.03 -7.24
C LEU A 12 -5.45 0.84 -7.94
N LEU A 13 -4.91 0.42 -9.10
CA LEU A 13 -5.39 -0.76 -9.82
C LEU A 13 -5.25 -2.02 -8.98
N TYR A 14 -4.10 -2.18 -8.30
CA TYR A 14 -3.88 -3.28 -7.37
C TYR A 14 -4.94 -3.29 -6.26
N ALA A 15 -5.20 -2.15 -5.62
CA ALA A 15 -6.24 -2.03 -4.59
C ALA A 15 -7.64 -2.37 -5.14
N LEU A 16 -7.96 -1.95 -6.36
CA LEU A 16 -9.22 -2.27 -7.03
C LEU A 16 -9.37 -3.76 -7.32
N VAL A 17 -8.34 -4.40 -7.87
CA VAL A 17 -8.34 -5.84 -8.15
C VAL A 17 -8.46 -6.63 -6.84
N MET A 18 -7.69 -6.26 -5.81
CA MET A 18 -7.76 -6.91 -4.51
C MET A 18 -9.11 -6.70 -3.82
N SER A 19 -9.79 -5.59 -4.09
CA SER A 19 -11.15 -5.32 -3.57
C SER A 19 -12.23 -6.23 -4.16
N LEU A 20 -11.95 -6.97 -5.24
CA LEU A 20 -12.85 -7.99 -5.78
C LEU A 20 -12.92 -9.25 -4.89
N LEU A 21 -11.93 -9.44 -4.03
CA LEU A 21 -11.85 -10.58 -3.13
C LEU A 21 -12.67 -10.33 -1.86
N ARG A 22 -13.29 -11.40 -1.35
CA ARG A 22 -14.08 -11.36 -0.12
C ARG A 22 -13.17 -11.44 1.11
N GLU A 23 -13.55 -10.77 2.19
CA GLU A 23 -12.91 -11.01 3.49
C GLU A 23 -13.26 -12.41 4.03
N PRO A 24 -12.33 -13.11 4.72
CA PRO A 24 -10.98 -12.69 5.11
C PRO A 24 -9.88 -12.95 4.05
N HIS A 25 -10.23 -13.47 2.88
CA HIS A 25 -9.27 -13.88 1.85
C HIS A 25 -8.49 -12.69 1.29
N ARG A 26 -9.16 -11.55 1.10
CA ARG A 26 -8.53 -10.30 0.66
C ARG A 26 -7.33 -9.91 1.53
N ARG A 27 -7.51 -9.92 2.85
CA ARG A 27 -6.42 -9.63 3.80
C ARG A 27 -5.30 -10.65 3.72
N ARG A 28 -5.65 -11.95 3.77
CA ARG A 28 -4.64 -13.03 3.73
C ARG A 28 -3.82 -13.01 2.45
N LEU A 29 -4.45 -12.78 1.30
CA LEU A 29 -3.74 -12.66 0.03
C LEU A 29 -2.79 -11.46 0.05
N ASN A 30 -3.22 -10.30 0.56
CA ASN A 30 -2.34 -9.13 0.66
C ASN A 30 -1.13 -9.36 1.57
N ALA A 31 -1.28 -10.13 2.65
CA ALA A 31 -0.16 -10.56 3.48
C ALA A 31 0.82 -11.46 2.70
N ILE A 32 0.32 -12.36 1.85
CA ILE A 32 1.18 -13.17 0.98
C ILE A 32 1.89 -12.30 -0.06
N MET A 33 1.19 -11.32 -0.64
CA MET A 33 1.78 -10.42 -1.64
C MET A 33 2.94 -9.60 -1.06
N VAL A 34 2.80 -9.05 0.15
CA VAL A 34 3.89 -8.28 0.77
C VAL A 34 5.09 -9.18 1.13
N ALA A 35 4.85 -10.43 1.56
CA ALA A 35 5.93 -11.40 1.77
C ALA A 35 6.67 -11.74 0.47
N GLY A 36 5.93 -11.96 -0.62
CA GLY A 36 6.51 -12.22 -1.94
C GLY A 36 7.31 -11.04 -2.47
N ALA A 37 6.83 -9.82 -2.28
CA ALA A 37 7.54 -8.60 -2.62
C ALA A 37 8.87 -8.49 -1.85
N GLY A 38 8.84 -8.72 -0.53
CA GLY A 38 10.05 -8.74 0.29
C GLY A 38 11.08 -9.81 -0.10
N ALA A 39 10.64 -10.94 -0.67
CA ALA A 39 11.53 -12.00 -1.14
C ALA A 39 12.14 -11.71 -2.52
N ALA A 40 11.58 -10.78 -3.30
CA ALA A 40 12.05 -10.48 -4.66
C ALA A 40 13.51 -10.00 -4.68
N TYR A 41 13.94 -9.27 -3.64
CA TYR A 41 15.31 -8.75 -3.52
C TYR A 41 16.38 -9.86 -3.49
N LEU A 42 16.05 -11.06 -2.99
CA LEU A 42 16.98 -12.20 -2.98
C LEU A 42 17.45 -12.64 -4.39
N SER A 43 16.73 -12.21 -5.43
CA SER A 43 17.11 -12.49 -6.82
C SER A 43 18.06 -11.45 -7.44
N GLY A 44 18.20 -10.27 -6.81
CA GLY A 44 18.98 -9.14 -7.32
C GLY A 44 20.43 -9.12 -6.82
N GLY A 45 20.70 -9.65 -5.62
CA GLY A 45 22.05 -9.75 -5.05
C GLY A 45 22.72 -8.40 -4.77
N GLY A 46 21.95 -7.31 -4.67
CA GLY A 46 22.45 -5.95 -4.54
C GLY A 46 23.05 -5.65 -3.17
N LEU A 47 22.36 -6.04 -2.10
CA LEU A 47 22.77 -5.75 -0.70
C LEU A 47 23.30 -7.01 0.04
N GLY A 48 23.46 -8.12 -0.68
CA GLY A 48 24.02 -9.36 -0.17
C GLY A 48 23.27 -9.90 1.05
N GLY A 49 23.99 -10.20 2.14
CA GLY A 49 23.40 -10.81 3.35
C GLY A 49 22.25 -10.03 3.99
N ALA A 50 22.18 -8.71 3.77
CA ALA A 50 21.12 -7.87 4.31
C ALA A 50 19.74 -8.19 3.71
N GLU A 51 19.69 -8.71 2.48
CA GLU A 51 18.44 -9.10 1.81
C GLU A 51 17.74 -10.26 2.53
N PHE A 52 18.51 -11.18 3.15
CA PHE A 52 17.96 -12.25 3.98
C PHE A 52 17.34 -11.71 5.27
N ALA A 53 18.02 -10.76 5.92
CA ALA A 53 17.50 -10.12 7.13
C ALA A 53 16.21 -9.33 6.82
N PHE A 54 16.20 -8.59 5.72
CA PHE A 54 15.02 -7.88 5.25
C PHE A 54 13.86 -8.82 4.91
N THR A 55 14.12 -9.89 4.14
CA THR A 55 13.10 -10.89 3.79
C THR A 55 12.52 -11.55 5.05
N ALA A 56 13.36 -11.89 6.03
CA ALA A 56 12.90 -12.44 7.31
C ALA A 56 12.01 -11.45 8.08
N LEU A 57 12.40 -10.17 8.14
CA LEU A 57 11.60 -9.12 8.76
C LEU A 57 10.24 -8.97 8.08
N VAL A 58 10.20 -8.84 6.75
CA VAL A 58 8.96 -8.71 5.99
C VAL A 58 8.09 -9.96 6.14
N THR A 59 8.67 -11.15 6.21
CA THR A 59 7.94 -12.40 6.47
C THR A 59 7.28 -12.38 7.84
N CYS A 60 7.97 -11.93 8.88
CA CYS A 60 7.40 -11.78 10.23
C CYS A 60 6.23 -10.78 10.24
N VAL A 61 6.39 -9.65 9.55
CA VAL A 61 5.35 -8.62 9.43
C VAL A 61 4.15 -9.16 8.64
N ALA A 62 4.38 -9.88 7.54
CA ALA A 62 3.36 -10.53 6.74
C ALA A 62 2.57 -11.58 7.54
N TYR A 63 3.26 -12.38 8.36
CA TYR A 63 2.61 -13.34 9.24
C TYR A 63 1.62 -12.67 10.20
N ARG A 64 2.02 -11.56 10.83
CA ARG A 64 1.10 -10.71 11.62
C ARG A 64 -0.01 -10.07 10.76
N GLY A 65 0.29 -9.82 9.49
CA GLY A 65 -0.64 -9.31 8.48
C GLY A 65 -1.83 -10.22 8.18
N LEU A 66 -1.70 -11.54 8.36
CA LEU A 66 -2.80 -12.50 8.18
C LEU A 66 -4.03 -12.16 9.05
N GLU A 67 -3.79 -11.47 10.17
CA GLU A 67 -4.80 -11.07 11.15
C GLU A 67 -5.08 -9.56 11.16
N SER A 68 -4.18 -8.74 10.62
CA SER A 68 -4.27 -7.28 10.77
C SER A 68 -3.77 -6.52 9.55
N TRP A 69 -4.65 -5.67 9.02
CA TRP A 69 -4.36 -4.77 7.90
C TRP A 69 -3.23 -3.77 8.19
N ASN A 70 -3.04 -3.37 9.45
CA ASN A 70 -1.98 -2.43 9.82
C ASN A 70 -0.58 -3.02 9.62
N PHE A 71 -0.42 -4.32 9.90
CA PHE A 71 0.86 -4.99 9.64
C PHE A 71 1.13 -5.11 8.14
N ILE A 72 0.09 -5.35 7.32
CA ILE A 72 0.24 -5.34 5.86
C ILE A 72 0.66 -3.95 5.38
N GLY A 73 0.01 -2.88 5.85
CA GLY A 73 0.40 -1.51 5.51
C GLY A 73 1.83 -1.18 5.93
N ALA A 74 2.23 -1.57 7.14
CA ALA A 74 3.61 -1.42 7.59
C ALA A 74 4.61 -2.22 6.73
N GLY A 75 4.24 -3.42 6.28
CA GLY A 75 5.04 -4.23 5.37
C GLY A 75 5.30 -3.54 4.03
N TRP A 76 4.28 -2.89 3.45
CA TRP A 76 4.45 -2.10 2.22
C TRP A 76 5.34 -0.87 2.43
N LEU A 77 5.27 -0.20 3.58
CA LEU A 77 6.20 0.89 3.90
C LEU A 77 7.63 0.40 4.12
N LEU A 78 7.82 -0.78 4.73
CA LEU A 78 9.13 -1.42 4.84
C LEU A 78 9.69 -1.72 3.45
N HIS A 79 8.85 -2.24 2.55
CA HIS A 79 9.21 -2.47 1.15
C HIS A 79 9.60 -1.17 0.44
N THR A 80 8.81 -0.10 0.60
CA THR A 80 9.15 1.24 0.10
C THR A 80 10.52 1.70 0.56
N ALA A 81 10.80 1.57 1.86
CA ALA A 81 12.07 2.01 2.42
C ALA A 81 13.24 1.22 1.83
N TRP A 82 13.07 -0.09 1.65
CA TRP A 82 14.09 -0.95 1.05
C TRP A 82 14.32 -0.64 -0.43
N ASP A 83 13.25 -0.33 -1.17
CA ASP A 83 13.32 0.13 -2.55
C ASP A 83 14.10 1.44 -2.71
N VAL A 84 13.92 2.38 -1.77
CA VAL A 84 14.71 3.62 -1.75
C VAL A 84 16.19 3.31 -1.54
N VAL A 85 16.55 2.40 -0.63
CA VAL A 85 17.95 1.98 -0.43
C VAL A 85 18.52 1.38 -1.71
N HIS A 86 17.80 0.46 -2.34
CA HIS A 86 18.21 -0.16 -3.60
C HIS A 86 18.33 0.83 -4.76
N HIS A 87 17.45 1.83 -4.84
CA HIS A 87 17.55 2.90 -5.82
C HIS A 87 18.81 3.74 -5.63
N LEU A 88 19.17 4.07 -4.38
CA LEU A 88 20.38 4.84 -4.06
C LEU A 88 21.67 4.06 -4.35
N GLU A 89 21.67 2.75 -4.11
CA GLU A 89 22.78 1.85 -4.43
C GLU A 89 22.90 1.53 -5.93
N GLY A 90 21.90 1.91 -6.75
CA GLY A 90 21.87 1.59 -8.17
C GLY A 90 21.65 0.10 -8.47
N SER A 91 21.07 -0.65 -7.52
CA SER A 91 20.76 -2.08 -7.64
C SER A 91 19.25 -2.29 -7.74
N PRO A 92 18.65 -2.27 -8.95
CA PRO A 92 17.20 -2.36 -9.10
C PRO A 92 16.64 -3.73 -8.67
N ILE A 93 15.44 -3.75 -8.07
CA ILE A 93 14.68 -4.98 -7.75
C ILE A 93 14.60 -5.92 -8.94
N ILE A 94 14.26 -5.37 -10.11
CA ILE A 94 14.15 -6.12 -11.35
C ILE A 94 15.45 -5.84 -12.13
N PRO A 95 16.36 -6.81 -12.26
CA PRO A 95 17.68 -6.59 -12.87
C PRO A 95 17.62 -6.04 -14.31
N PHE A 96 16.49 -6.21 -14.99
CA PHE A 96 16.26 -5.80 -16.39
C PHE A 96 15.43 -4.51 -16.52
N LEU A 97 15.00 -3.90 -15.42
CA LEU A 97 14.14 -2.71 -15.36
C LEU A 97 14.74 -1.72 -14.35
N GLY A 98 15.67 -0.89 -14.81
CA GLY A 98 16.46 0.01 -13.94
C GLY A 98 15.64 0.97 -13.06
N ASP A 99 14.43 1.34 -13.48
CA ASP A 99 13.51 2.21 -12.73
C ASP A 99 12.54 1.44 -11.82
N SER A 100 12.61 0.10 -11.74
CA SER A 100 11.63 -0.72 -11.01
C SER A 100 11.54 -0.34 -9.54
N SER A 101 12.68 -0.05 -8.90
CA SER A 101 12.71 0.30 -7.48
C SER A 101 12.11 1.67 -7.20
N LEU A 102 12.30 2.66 -8.08
CA LEU A 102 11.62 3.96 -7.95
C LEU A 102 10.11 3.82 -8.19
N GLY A 103 9.70 2.95 -9.12
CA GLY A 103 8.30 2.64 -9.37
C GLY A 103 7.61 2.02 -8.15
N CYS A 104 8.21 1.00 -7.55
CA CYS A 104 7.68 0.35 -6.35
C CYS A 104 7.67 1.30 -5.14
N ALA A 105 8.72 2.11 -4.95
CA ALA A 105 8.77 3.13 -3.89
C ALA A 105 7.62 4.15 -3.94
N ILE A 106 7.04 4.42 -5.11
CA ILE A 106 5.88 5.32 -5.25
C ILE A 106 4.56 4.56 -5.15
N CYS A 107 4.51 3.32 -5.66
CA CYS A 107 3.32 2.47 -5.65
C CYS A 107 2.95 2.00 -4.24
N ASP A 108 3.93 1.57 -3.46
CA ASP A 108 3.72 0.89 -2.19
C ASP A 108 3.07 1.77 -1.11
N PRO A 109 3.40 3.08 -0.97
CA PRO A 109 2.69 3.96 -0.05
C PRO A 109 1.20 4.11 -0.34
N VAL A 110 0.80 4.02 -1.62
CA VAL A 110 -0.61 4.05 -2.03
C VAL A 110 -1.32 2.79 -1.54
N ILE A 111 -0.69 1.62 -1.71
CA ILE A 111 -1.21 0.34 -1.22
C ILE A 111 -1.24 0.34 0.32
N ALA A 112 -0.19 0.84 0.97
CA ALA A 112 -0.10 0.95 2.42
C ALA A 112 -1.23 1.79 3.00
N LEU A 113 -1.50 2.96 2.42
CA LEU A 113 -2.61 3.81 2.82
C LEU A 113 -3.96 3.10 2.69
N TRP A 114 -4.18 2.40 1.57
CA TRP A 114 -5.38 1.59 1.39
C TRP A 114 -5.50 0.48 2.45
N CYS A 115 -4.40 -0.19 2.79
CA CYS A 115 -4.35 -1.18 3.87
C CYS A 115 -4.70 -0.54 5.23
N PHE A 116 -4.12 0.61 5.60
CA PHE A 116 -4.43 1.29 6.87
C PHE A 116 -5.90 1.71 6.99
N LEU A 117 -6.60 1.93 5.87
CA LEU A 117 -8.05 2.18 5.84
C LEU A 117 -8.90 0.90 6.04
N GLY A 118 -8.25 -0.25 6.23
CA GLY A 118 -8.86 -1.57 6.38
C GLY A 118 -9.10 -2.30 5.07
N GLY A 119 -8.38 -1.93 3.99
CA GLY A 119 -8.55 -2.49 2.65
C GLY A 119 -9.97 -2.36 2.08
N PRO A 120 -10.64 -1.20 2.18
CA PRO A 120 -12.06 -1.08 1.84
C PRO A 120 -12.33 -1.33 0.35
N SER A 121 -13.47 -1.94 0.04
CA SER A 121 -13.97 -1.99 -1.34
C SER A 121 -14.52 -0.62 -1.77
N PRO A 122 -14.60 -0.31 -3.09
CA PRO A 122 -15.16 0.96 -3.56
C PRO A 122 -16.57 1.25 -3.04
N ARG A 123 -17.40 0.20 -2.90
CA ARG A 123 -18.77 0.30 -2.35
C ARG A 123 -18.76 0.65 -0.86
N GLU A 124 -17.88 0.03 -0.08
CA GLU A 124 -17.70 0.36 1.34
C GLU A 124 -17.22 1.80 1.54
N LEU A 125 -16.30 2.26 0.69
CA LEU A 125 -15.78 3.63 0.75
C LEU A 125 -16.88 4.66 0.42
N LEU A 126 -17.70 4.39 -0.59
CA LEU A 126 -18.84 5.26 -0.93
C LEU A 126 -19.87 5.31 0.20
N GLY A 127 -20.18 4.16 0.81
CA GLY A 127 -21.07 4.10 1.97
C GLY A 127 -20.54 4.91 3.18
N ARG A 128 -19.24 4.81 3.48
CA ARG A 128 -18.60 5.60 4.55
C ARG A 128 -18.70 7.11 4.29
N ARG A 129 -18.49 7.56 3.05
CA ARG A 129 -18.63 8.98 2.67
C ARG A 129 -20.06 9.48 2.78
N ALA A 130 -21.04 8.68 2.36
CA ALA A 130 -22.45 9.02 2.49
C ALA A 130 -22.86 9.15 3.97
N ALA A 131 -22.45 8.22 4.82
CA ALA A 131 -22.69 8.28 6.26
C ALA A 131 -22.02 9.49 6.93
N ALA A 132 -20.78 9.81 6.56
CA ALA A 132 -20.08 11.00 7.05
C ALA A 132 -20.80 12.30 6.66
N SER A 133 -21.31 12.37 5.43
CA SER A 133 -22.07 13.54 4.94
C SER A 133 -23.41 13.69 5.65
N ALA A 134 -24.08 12.58 5.98
CA ALA A 134 -25.35 12.59 6.72
C ALA A 134 -25.19 13.06 8.18
N ASN A 135 -24.01 12.84 8.78
CA ASN A 135 -23.70 13.26 10.15
C ASN A 135 -23.06 14.66 10.23
N ALA A 136 -22.92 15.37 9.10
CA ALA A 136 -22.40 16.73 9.11
C ALA A 136 -23.39 17.67 9.86
N PRO A 137 -22.91 18.50 10.82
CA PRO A 137 -23.76 19.46 11.49
C PRO A 137 -24.49 20.34 10.48
N LEU A 138 -25.81 20.49 10.63
CA LEU A 138 -26.58 21.42 9.80
C LEU A 138 -25.96 22.81 9.91
N PRO A 139 -25.81 23.55 8.80
CA PRO A 139 -25.34 24.93 8.86
C PRO A 139 -26.28 25.72 9.77
N VAL A 140 -25.71 26.34 10.81
CA VAL A 140 -26.43 27.27 11.69
C VAL A 140 -26.99 28.37 10.79
N ARG A 141 -28.31 28.39 10.61
CA ARG A 141 -28.97 29.51 9.95
C ARG A 141 -28.89 30.70 10.90
N ASP A 142 -28.07 31.68 10.57
CA ASP A 142 -28.10 32.97 11.26
C ASP A 142 -29.52 33.54 11.16
N PRO A 143 -30.11 34.03 12.27
CA PRO A 143 -31.42 34.64 12.23
C PRO A 143 -31.37 35.85 11.31
N VAL A 144 -32.18 35.82 10.25
CA VAL A 144 -32.39 36.95 9.34
C VAL A 144 -32.84 38.15 10.18
N THR A 145 -31.94 39.11 10.38
CA THR A 145 -32.26 40.42 10.92
C THR A 145 -33.19 41.11 9.93
N LYS A 146 -34.49 41.10 10.27
CA LYS A 146 -35.47 41.96 9.59
C LYS A 146 -35.21 43.39 10.04
N ALA A 147 -34.87 44.25 9.07
CA ALA A 147 -34.80 45.70 9.21
C ALA A 147 -36.21 46.31 9.30
#